data_AF-A0A2N3GBE1-F1
#
_entry.id   AF-A0A2N3GBE1-F1
#
_cell.length_a   1.000
_cell.length_b   1.000
_cell.length_c   1.000
_cell.angle_alpha   90.00
_cell.angle_beta   90.00
_cell.angle_gamma   90.00
#
_symmetry.space_group_name_H-M   'P 1'
#
loop_
_entity.id
_entity.type
_entity.pdbx_description
1 polymer ?
#
loop_
_entity_poly.entity_id
_entity_poly.type
_entity_poly.pdbx_seq_one_letter_code
_entity_poly.pdbx_strand_id
1 'polypeptide(L)'
;MPDILIRDIDPDKIERLKKQAADNGRSMQAEAKSILEDGIKMPIHEWLERVRRTAREIAEAHPDAGSKSSVEVLKEIREERMSRLMNLNSRDDAGDPE
;
A
#
# COMPACT_ATOMS: atom_id res chain seq x y z
N MET A 1 -19.55 -21.48 9.21
CA MET A 1 -18.50 -21.19 8.22
C MET A 1 -19.19 -21.31 6.86
N PRO A 2 -19.17 -20.31 5.98
CA PRO A 2 -19.76 -20.47 4.65
C PRO A 2 -18.93 -21.52 3.90
N ASP A 3 -19.57 -22.61 3.48
CA ASP A 3 -18.95 -23.70 2.74
C ASP A 3 -19.43 -23.65 1.29
N ILE A 4 -18.49 -23.75 0.33
CA ILE A 4 -18.78 -23.79 -1.10
C ILE A 4 -18.37 -25.16 -1.63
N LEU A 5 -19.35 -25.88 -2.20
CA LEU A 5 -19.10 -27.11 -2.95
C LEU A 5 -19.01 -26.79 -4.45
N ILE A 6 -17.85 -27.02 -5.04
CA ILE A 6 -17.65 -26.90 -6.48
C ILE A 6 -17.76 -28.30 -7.09
N ARG A 7 -18.77 -28.51 -7.94
CA ARG A 7 -19.02 -29.77 -8.64
C ARG A 7 -18.45 -29.71 -10.06
N ASP A 8 -18.27 -30.88 -10.66
CA ASP A 8 -17.88 -31.03 -12.07
C ASP A 8 -16.60 -30.31 -12.47
N ILE A 9 -15.62 -30.26 -11.54
CA ILE A 9 -14.26 -29.81 -11.87
C ILE A 9 -13.56 -30.89 -12.68
N ASP A 10 -12.93 -30.47 -13.77
CA ASP A 10 -11.98 -31.25 -14.55
C ASP A 10 -10.90 -31.88 -13.64
N PRO A 11 -10.77 -33.23 -13.60
CA PRO A 11 -9.81 -33.92 -12.75
C PRO A 11 -8.37 -33.40 -12.88
N ASP A 12 -7.96 -32.99 -14.07
CA ASP A 12 -6.60 -32.47 -14.31
C ASP A 12 -6.36 -31.16 -13.55
N LYS A 13 -7.40 -30.35 -13.34
CA LYS A 13 -7.31 -29.11 -12.56
C LYS A 13 -7.16 -29.40 -11.07
N ILE A 14 -7.81 -30.44 -10.56
CA ILE A 14 -7.65 -30.87 -9.16
C ILE A 14 -6.22 -31.33 -8.91
N GLU A 15 -5.64 -32.13 -9.81
CA GLU A 15 -4.26 -32.60 -9.64
C GLU A 15 -3.25 -31.45 -9.68
N ARG A 16 -3.45 -30.49 -10.58
CA ARG A 16 -2.63 -29.27 -10.60
C ARG A 16 -2.75 -28.45 -9.32
N LEU A 17 -3.97 -28.31 -8.77
CA LEU A 17 -4.20 -27.58 -7.52
C LEU A 17 -3.54 -28.28 -6.33
N LYS A 18 -3.61 -29.61 -6.25
CA LYS A 18 -2.91 -30.40 -5.22
C LYS A 18 -1.40 -30.19 -5.30
N LYS A 19 -0.84 -30.26 -6.51
CA LYS A 19 0.59 -30.02 -6.73
C LYS A 19 0.99 -28.61 -6.29
N GLN A 20 0.25 -27.60 -6.73
CA GLN A 20 0.48 -26.21 -6.34
C GLN A 20 0.41 -26.01 -4.81
N ALA A 21 -0.56 -26.64 -4.14
CA ALA A 21 -0.67 -26.60 -2.69
C ALA A 21 0.56 -27.23 -2.00
N ALA A 22 1.03 -28.38 -2.49
CA ALA A 22 2.22 -29.04 -1.98
C ALA A 22 3.49 -28.19 -2.18
N ASP A 23 3.67 -27.61 -3.36
CA ASP A 23 4.79 -26.72 -3.69
C ASP A 23 4.80 -25.47 -2.78
N ASN A 24 3.63 -24.97 -2.41
CA ASN A 24 3.44 -23.83 -1.50
C ASN A 24 3.45 -24.20 0.00
N GLY A 25 3.60 -25.48 0.35
CA GLY A 25 3.56 -25.95 1.74
C GLY A 25 2.20 -25.74 2.43
N ARG A 26 1.10 -25.77 1.66
CA ARG A 26 -0.27 -25.51 2.12
C ARG A 26 -1.18 -26.73 1.88
N SER A 27 -2.30 -26.79 2.58
CA SER A 27 -3.37 -27.73 2.24
C SER A 27 -4.09 -27.30 0.96
N MET A 28 -4.70 -28.26 0.25
CA MET A 28 -5.48 -27.97 -0.97
C MET A 28 -6.61 -26.94 -0.71
N GLN A 29 -7.27 -27.03 0.45
CA GLN A 29 -8.30 -26.06 0.85
C GLN A 29 -7.70 -24.68 1.12
N ALA A 30 -6.55 -24.59 1.78
CA ALA A 30 -5.88 -23.31 2.05
C ALA A 30 -5.41 -22.65 0.75
N GLU A 31 -4.91 -23.42 -0.20
CA GLU A 31 -4.53 -22.93 -1.52
C GLU A 31 -5.75 -22.45 -2.32
N ALA A 32 -6.83 -23.24 -2.36
CA ALA A 32 -8.08 -22.84 -3.01
C ALA A 32 -8.66 -21.56 -2.41
N LYS A 33 -8.60 -21.43 -1.07
CA LYS A 33 -9.00 -20.22 -0.37
C LYS A 33 -8.16 -19.02 -0.78
N SER A 34 -6.83 -19.14 -0.81
CA SER A 34 -5.93 -18.06 -1.24
C SER A 34 -6.27 -17.59 -2.65
N ILE A 35 -6.44 -18.52 -3.59
CA ILE A 35 -6.78 -18.20 -4.98
C ILE A 35 -8.13 -17.46 -5.07
N LEU A 36 -9.13 -17.89 -4.30
CA LEU A 36 -10.43 -17.22 -4.25
C LEU A 36 -10.32 -15.81 -3.65
N GLU A 37 -9.59 -15.65 -2.54
CA GLU A 37 -9.38 -14.34 -1.91
C GLU A 37 -8.58 -13.39 -2.81
N ASP A 38 -7.56 -13.89 -3.50
CA ASP A 38 -6.75 -13.12 -4.46
C ASP A 38 -7.54 -12.77 -5.74
N GLY A 39 -8.45 -13.66 -6.15
CA GLY A 39 -9.32 -13.50 -7.31
C GLY A 39 -10.50 -12.56 -7.07
N ILE A 40 -11.00 -12.49 -5.83
CA ILE A 40 -12.03 -11.53 -5.41
C ILE A 40 -11.35 -10.19 -5.13
N LYS A 41 -11.00 -9.49 -6.21
CA LYS A 41 -10.58 -8.10 -6.10
C LYS A 41 -11.80 -7.22 -5.87
N MET A 42 -11.62 -6.18 -5.06
CA MET A 42 -12.61 -5.11 -4.91
C MET A 42 -13.02 -4.63 -6.31
N PRO A 43 -14.33 -4.65 -6.64
CA PRO A 43 -14.81 -4.08 -7.89
C PRO A 43 -14.29 -2.66 -8.07
N ILE A 44 -13.93 -2.29 -9.30
CA ILE A 44 -13.39 -0.94 -9.59
C ILE A 44 -14.29 0.17 -9.05
N HIS A 45 -15.61 -0.04 -9.02
CA HIS A 45 -16.57 0.94 -8.47
C HIS A 45 -16.46 1.09 -6.96
N GLU A 46 -16.37 -0.01 -6.19
CA GLU A 46 -16.14 0.04 -4.73
C GLU A 46 -14.78 0.67 -4.40
N TRP A 47 -13.76 0.35 -5.20
CA TRP A 47 -12.44 0.95 -5.06
C TRP A 47 -12.48 2.47 -5.32
N LEU A 48 -13.16 2.89 -6.40
CA LEU A 48 -13.35 4.31 -6.72
C LEU A 48 -14.14 5.04 -5.63
N GLU A 49 -15.18 4.42 -5.06
CA GLU A 49 -15.91 5.01 -3.93
C GLU A 49 -15.00 5.20 -2.71
N ARG A 50 -14.16 4.21 -2.41
CA ARG A 50 -13.21 4.29 -1.31
C ARG A 50 -12.21 5.42 -1.53
N VAL A 51 -11.64 5.53 -2.74
CA VAL A 51 -10.72 6.63 -3.12
C VAL A 51 -11.42 7.98 -3.00
N ARG A 52 -12.66 8.12 -3.49
CA ARG A 52 -13.43 9.38 -3.39
C ARG A 52 -13.75 9.76 -1.96
N ARG A 53 -14.05 8.79 -1.09
CA ARG A 53 -14.29 9.03 0.33
C ARG A 53 -13.02 9.56 1.00
N THR A 54 -11.90 8.88 0.82
CA THR A 54 -10.62 9.30 1.39
C THR A 54 -10.18 10.66 0.84
N ALA A 55 -10.38 10.93 -0.45
CA ALA A 55 -10.11 12.24 -1.03
C ALA A 55 -10.94 13.36 -0.39
N ARG A 56 -12.22 13.11 -0.07
CA ARG A 56 -13.06 14.06 0.66
C ARG A 56 -12.57 14.29 2.10
N GLU A 57 -12.27 13.21 2.82
CA GLU A 57 -11.74 13.30 4.19
C GLU A 57 -10.44 14.12 4.23
N ILE A 58 -9.55 13.92 3.26
CA ILE A 58 -8.31 14.71 3.13
C ILE A 58 -8.62 16.17 2.80
N ALA A 59 -9.53 16.45 1.87
CA ALA A 59 -9.89 17.82 1.52
C ALA A 59 -10.57 18.57 2.68
N GLU A 60 -11.36 17.88 3.50
CA GLU A 60 -11.98 18.44 4.70
C GLU A 60 -10.96 18.72 5.81
N ALA A 61 -10.04 17.78 6.06
CA ALA A 61 -9.00 17.93 7.07
C ALA A 61 -7.88 18.91 6.64
N HIS A 62 -7.64 19.02 5.34
CA HIS A 62 -6.58 19.82 4.73
C HIS A 62 -7.14 20.57 3.51
N PRO A 63 -7.77 21.74 3.71
CA PRO A 63 -8.38 22.52 2.62
C PRO A 63 -7.38 22.97 1.55
N ASP A 64 -6.11 23.04 1.92
CA ASP A 64 -4.97 23.38 1.06
C ASP A 64 -4.30 22.15 0.44
N ALA A 65 -4.75 20.93 0.75
CA ALA A 65 -4.23 19.71 0.13
C ALA A 65 -4.49 19.72 -1.39
N GLY A 66 -3.39 19.75 -2.16
CA GLY A 66 -3.43 19.87 -3.61
C GLY A 66 -3.33 21.30 -4.14
N SER A 67 -3.22 22.32 -3.28
CA SER A 67 -2.98 23.71 -3.69
C SER A 67 -1.55 23.93 -4.21
N LYS A 68 -0.58 23.20 -3.67
CA LYS A 68 0.81 23.18 -4.14
C LYS A 68 1.02 22.00 -5.07
N SER A 69 1.72 22.26 -6.18
CA SER A 69 2.20 21.18 -7.03
C SER A 69 3.18 20.28 -6.26
N SER A 70 3.25 19.00 -6.62
CA SER A 70 4.21 18.07 -6.01
C SER A 70 5.67 18.56 -6.13
N VAL A 71 5.97 19.33 -7.19
CA VAL A 71 7.31 19.91 -7.40
C VAL A 71 7.62 21.01 -6.39
N GLU A 72 6.64 21.85 -6.05
CA GLU A 72 6.80 22.92 -5.05
C GLU A 72 7.02 22.35 -3.65
N VAL A 73 6.24 21.33 -3.28
CA VAL A 73 6.40 20.62 -2.00
C VAL A 73 7.82 20.05 -1.88
N LEU A 74 8.34 19.44 -2.94
CA LEU A 74 9.69 18.87 -2.93
C LEU A 74 10.80 19.95 -2.84
N LYS A 75 10.61 21.12 -3.44
CA LYS A 75 11.55 22.24 -3.32
C LYS A 75 11.59 22.77 -1.89
N GLU A 76 10.44 22.97 -1.27
CA GLU A 76 10.30 23.45 0.10
C GLU A 76 10.96 22.48 1.10
N ILE A 77 10.71 21.18 0.97
CA ILE A 77 11.37 20.14 1.79
C ILE A 77 12.90 20.19 1.64
N ARG A 78 13.39 20.41 0.41
CA ARG A 78 14.84 20.52 0.14
C ARG A 78 15.43 21.78 0.78
N GLU A 79 14.76 22.91 0.68
CA GLU A 79 15.19 24.19 1.22
C GLU A 79 15.20 24.20 2.76
N GLU A 80 14.18 23.61 3.39
CA GLU A 80 14.14 23.40 4.85
C GLU A 80 15.28 22.51 5.33
N ARG A 81 15.55 21.41 4.61
CA ARG A 81 16.64 20.49 4.93
C ARG A 81 18.01 21.19 4.84
N MET A 82 18.21 22.00 3.79
CA MET A 82 19.45 22.76 3.60
C MET A 82 19.64 23.81 4.71
N SER A 83 18.59 24.57 5.04
CA SER A 83 18.62 25.55 6.13
C SER A 83 18.89 24.90 7.48
N ARG A 84 18.30 23.72 7.74
CA ARG A 84 18.54 22.96 8.97
C ARG A 84 20.00 22.48 9.09
N LEU A 85 20.60 22.05 7.98
CA LEU A 85 22.02 21.64 7.94
C LEU A 85 22.96 22.83 8.14
N MET A 86 22.68 23.99 7.53
CA MET A 86 23.48 25.21 7.74
C MET A 86 23.42 25.73 9.18
N ASN A 87 22.26 25.62 9.84
CA ASN A 87 22.10 25.97 11.25
C ASN A 87 22.79 25.00 12.22
N LEU A 88 23.01 23.74 11.83
CA LEU A 88 23.79 22.79 12.63
C LEU A 88 25.30 23.09 12.52
N ASN A 89 25.82 23.29 11.31
CA ASN A 89 27.24 23.60 11.12
C ASN A 89 27.66 24.92 11.79
N SER A 90 26.75 25.91 11.90
CA SER A 90 27.05 27.19 12.54
C SER A 90 27.10 27.13 14.08
N ARG A 91 26.65 26.04 14.70
CA ARG A 91 26.72 25.84 16.16
C ARG A 91 28.02 25.17 16.62
N ASP A 92 28.70 24.46 15.72
CA ASP A 92 29.93 23.75 16.04
C ASP A 92 31.18 24.65 15.99
N ASP A 93 31.10 25.85 15.39
CA ASP A 93 32.19 26.85 15.33
C ASP A 93 32.27 27.78 16.56
N ALA A 94 31.41 27.60 17.57
CA ALA A 94 31.37 28.43 18.79
C ALA A 94 31.93 27.72 20.05
N GLY A 95 32.82 26.75 19.85
CA GLY A 95 33.43 25.96 20.93
C GLY A 95 34.95 26.16 21.03
N ASP A 96 35.35 26.82 22.12
CA ASP A 96 36.68 26.85 22.77
C ASP A 96 37.72 27.90 22.29
N PRO A 97 37.76 29.10 22.89
CA PRO A 97 39.00 29.84 23.02
C PRO A 97 39.77 29.34 24.26
N GLU A 98 41.02 28.92 24.04
CA GLU A 98 42.03 28.61 25.08
C GLU A 98 42.10 29.65 26.22
#